data_AF-A0A1G3LDU4-F1
#
_entry.id   AF-A0A1G3LDU4-F1
#
_cell.length_a   1.000
_cell.length_b   1.000
_cell.length_c   1.000
_cell.angle_alpha   90.00
_cell.angle_beta   90.00
_cell.angle_gamma   90.00
#
_symmetry.space_group_name_H-M   'P 1'
#
loop_
_entity.id
_entity.type
_entity.pdbx_description
1 polymer ?
#
loop_
_entity_poly.entity_id
_entity_poly.type
_entity_poly.pdbx_seq_one_letter_code
_entity_poly.pdbx_strand_id
1 'polypeptide(L)' 'MKIGVCGIACEKCPKMTKGNCPNGDKGCTPKENKFCKVATCAYQKEIKLCFECNDFPCELTKQSPISYGYCLYLVGKV' A
#
# COMPACT_ATOMS: atom_id res chain seq x y z
N MET A 1 -0.74 12.39 8.89
CA MET A 1 -1.12 11.07 8.36
C MET A 1 -0.51 10.93 6.97
N LYS A 2 0.40 9.97 6.78
CA LYS A 2 1.14 9.80 5.52
C LYS A 2 0.52 8.65 4.73
N ILE A 3 -0.05 8.91 3.57
CA ILE A 3 -0.63 7.83 2.75
C ILE A 3 0.48 7.24 1.87
N GLY A 4 0.74 5.94 2.03
CA GLY A 4 1.67 5.24 1.15
C GLY A 4 1.03 4.91 -0.20
N VAL A 5 1.85 4.54 -1.18
CA VAL A 5 1.42 4.05 -2.50
C VAL A 5 0.33 2.96 -2.43
N CYS A 6 0.36 2.18 -1.36
CA CYS A 6 -0.61 1.13 -1.07
C CYS A 6 -1.99 1.63 -0.61
N GLY A 7 -2.17 2.94 -0.38
CA GLY A 7 -3.42 3.53 0.09
C GLY A 7 -3.65 3.47 1.60
N ILE A 8 -2.71 2.91 2.38
CA ILE A 8 -2.79 2.87 3.85
C ILE A 8 -2.02 4.05 4.44
N ALA A 9 -2.47 4.53 5.60
CA ALA A 9 -1.63 5.31 6.49
C ALA A 9 -0.33 4.55 6.81
N CYS A 10 0.82 5.14 6.51
CA CYS A 10 2.13 4.54 6.71
C CYS A 10 2.34 4.20 8.18
N GLU A 11 1.74 4.96 9.09
CA GLU A 11 1.74 4.74 10.54
C GLU A 11 1.07 3.40 10.95
N LYS A 12 0.28 2.76 10.07
CA LYS A 12 -0.30 1.42 10.26
C LYS A 12 0.44 0.32 9.50
N CYS A 13 1.41 0.67 8.65
CA CYS A 13 2.19 -0.31 7.88
C CYS A 13 3.06 -1.16 8.82
N PRO A 14 2.98 -2.51 8.78
CA PRO A 14 3.77 -3.39 9.63
C PRO A 14 5.29 -3.18 9.52
N LYS A 15 5.80 -2.72 8.37
CA LYS A 15 7.22 -2.40 8.22
C LYS A 15 7.61 -1.10 8.93
N MET A 16 6.75 -0.08 8.89
CA MET A 16 7.00 1.19 9.57
C MET A 16 6.83 1.05 11.09
N THR A 17 5.77 0.37 11.55
CA THR A 17 5.55 0.13 12.98
C THR A 17 6.65 -0.71 13.63
N LYS A 18 7.29 -1.59 12.85
CA LYS A 18 8.45 -2.39 13.28
C LYS A 18 9.81 -1.70 13.06
N GLY A 19 9.85 -0.43 12.63
CA GLY A 19 11.10 0.31 12.39
C GLY A 19 11.93 -0.16 11.18
N ASN A 20 11.38 -1.04 10.33
CA ASN A 20 12.07 -1.66 9.20
C ASN A 20 11.68 -1.04 7.85
N CYS A 21 11.07 0.14 7.84
CA CYS A 21 10.66 0.81 6.62
C CYS A 21 11.86 1.55 6.01
N PRO A 22 12.32 1.21 4.79
CA PRO A 22 13.44 1.91 4.16
C PRO A 22 13.10 3.36 3.77
N ASN A 23 11.81 3.71 3.74
CA ASN A 23 11.36 5.05 3.41
C ASN A 23 11.16 5.94 4.65
N GLY A 24 11.35 5.38 5.85
CA GLY A 24 11.23 6.09 7.13
C GLY A 24 9.99 6.99 7.18
N ASP A 25 10.23 8.26 7.49
CA ASP A 25 9.19 9.28 7.64
C ASP A 25 8.62 9.85 6.34
N LYS A 26 9.18 9.51 5.17
CA LYS A 26 8.72 10.05 3.89
C LYS A 26 7.47 9.35 3.36
N GLY A 27 7.17 8.15 3.86
CA GLY A 27 6.12 7.29 3.33
C GLY A 27 6.55 6.57 2.04
N CYS A 28 5.79 5.55 1.65
CA CYS A 28 6.14 4.74 0.48
C CYS A 28 5.61 5.38 -0.80
N THR A 29 6.45 5.58 -1.81
CA THR A 29 6.07 6.07 -3.14
C THR A 29 6.20 4.94 -4.18
N PRO A 30 5.55 5.07 -5.36
CA PRO A 30 5.79 4.17 -6.47
C PRO A 30 7.26 4.23 -6.88
N LYS A 31 7.93 3.09 -6.83
CA LYS A 31 9.27 2.84 -7.36
C LYS A 31 9.48 1.34 -7.42
N GLU A 32 10.40 0.90 -8.25
CA GLU A 32 10.86 -0.48 -8.20
C GLU A 32 11.40 -0.81 -6.80
N ASN A 33 10.80 -1.81 -6.17
CA ASN A 33 11.06 -2.14 -4.78
C ASN A 33 11.02 -3.65 -4.55
N LYS A 34 12.18 -4.24 -4.28
CA LYS A 34 12.34 -5.68 -4.01
C LYS A 34 11.56 -6.15 -2.77
N PHE A 35 11.23 -5.25 -1.85
CA PHE A 35 10.55 -5.56 -0.60
C PHE A 35 9.04 -5.30 -0.64
N CYS A 36 8.54 -4.56 -1.62
CA CYS A 36 7.14 -4.18 -1.72
C CYS A 36 6.63 -4.31 -3.15
N LYS A 37 5.99 -5.45 -3.43
CA LYS A 37 5.36 -5.73 -4.72
C LYS A 37 4.35 -4.65 -5.12
N VAL A 38 3.66 -4.03 -4.15
CA VAL A 38 2.69 -2.95 -4.39
C VAL A 38 3.37 -1.69 -4.95
N ALA A 39 4.52 -1.31 -4.40
CA ALA A 39 5.26 -0.15 -4.90
C ALA A 39 5.77 -0.37 -6.33
N THR A 40 6.27 -1.58 -6.62
CA THR A 40 6.69 -1.96 -7.98
C THR A 40 5.51 -1.99 -8.96
N CYS A 41 4.37 -2.56 -8.55
CA CYS A 41 3.17 -2.62 -9.40
C CYS A 41 2.65 -1.22 -9.74
N ALA A 42 2.53 -0.34 -8.75
CA ALA A 42 2.12 1.04 -8.98
C ALA A 42 3.11 1.80 -9.88
N TYR A 43 4.41 1.55 -9.72
CA TYR A 43 5.45 2.12 -10.58
C TYR A 43 5.31 1.66 -12.04
N GLN A 44 5.11 0.37 -12.27
CA GLN A 44 4.90 -0.20 -13.61
C GLN A 44 3.60 0.26 -14.27
N LYS A 45 2.56 0.52 -13.48
CA LYS A 45 1.27 1.05 -13.94
C LYS A 45 1.26 2.58 -14.02
N GLU A 46 2.35 3.25 -13.67
CA GLU A 46 2.49 4.72 -13.66
C GLU A 46 1.43 5.45 -12.82
N ILE A 47 0.95 4.82 -11.74
CA ILE A 47 -0.03 5.38 -10.81
C ILE A 47 0.63 5.77 -9.49
N LYS A 48 0.10 6.80 -8.83
CA LYS A 48 0.66 7.29 -7.55
C LYS A 48 0.14 6.50 -6.36
N LEU A 49 -1.12 6.06 -6.43
CA LEU A 49 -1.81 5.33 -5.38
C LEU A 49 -2.54 4.12 -5.96
N CYS A 50 -2.65 3.04 -5.19
CA CYS A 50 -3.44 1.88 -5.61
C CYS A 50 -4.90 2.21 -5.92
N PHE A 51 -5.49 3.24 -5.31
CA PHE A 51 -6.87 3.69 -5.59
C PHE A 51 -7.06 4.25 -7.00
N GLU A 52 -5.98 4.63 -7.69
CA GLU A 52 -6.00 5.08 -9.08
C GLU A 52 -5.97 3.90 -10.07
N CYS A 53 -5.76 2.67 -9.60
CA CYS A 53 -5.80 1.47 -10.43
C CYS A 53 -7.25 1.04 -10.69
N ASN A 54 -7.61 0.86 -11.96
CA ASN A 54 -8.95 0.38 -12.36
C ASN A 54 -9.32 -0.98 -11.74
N ASP A 55 -8.33 -1.85 -11.52
CA ASP A 55 -8.54 -3.16 -10.90
C ASP A 55 -8.61 -3.13 -9.38
N PHE A 56 -8.49 -1.95 -8.75
CA PHE A 56 -8.51 -1.84 -7.30
C PHE A 56 -9.94 -2.04 -6.76
N PRO A 57 -10.16 -2.86 -5.71
CA PRO A 57 -9.21 -3.74 -5.01
C PRO A 57 -8.78 -4.99 -5.82
N CYS A 58 -7.47 -5.19 -6.05
CA CYS A 58 -6.94 -6.33 -6.83
C CYS A 58 -6.28 -7.41 -5.96
N GLU A 59 -6.02 -8.60 -6.51
CA GLU A 59 -5.39 -9.73 -5.80
C GLU A 59 -4.08 -9.38 -5.10
N LEU A 60 -3.24 -8.54 -5.72
CA LEU A 60 -1.99 -8.10 -5.09
C LEU A 60 -2.27 -7.33 -3.80
N THR A 61 -3.27 -6.45 -3.81
CA THR A 61 -3.63 -5.70 -2.61
C THR A 61 -4.17 -6.62 -1.52
N LYS A 62 -4.89 -7.71 -1.85
CA LYS A 62 -5.40 -8.74 -0.90
C LYS A 62 -4.30 -9.49 -0.16
N GLN A 63 -3.14 -9.65 -0.80
CA GLN A 63 -2.01 -10.40 -0.26
C GLN A 63 -0.95 -9.49 0.39
N SER A 64 -1.05 -8.17 0.17
CA SER A 64 -0.08 -7.18 0.65
C SER A 64 -0.41 -6.68 2.06
N PRO A 65 0.41 -5.81 2.68
CA PRO A 65 0.07 -5.18 3.96
C PRO A 65 -1.24 -4.35 3.95
N ILE A 66 -1.83 -4.08 2.79
CA ILE A 66 -3.20 -3.54 2.65
C ILE A 66 -4.25 -4.52 3.19
N SER A 67 -3.91 -5.81 3.23
CA SER A 67 -4.72 -6.85 3.85
C SER A 67 -4.80 -6.73 5.37
N TYR A 68 -3.93 -5.94 6.01
CA TYR A 68 -3.97 -5.61 7.44
C TYR A 68 -5.18 -4.69 7.69
N GLY A 69 -6.37 -5.30 7.58
CA GLY A 69 -7.66 -4.64 7.36
C GLY A 69 -7.90 -4.35 5.88
N TYR A 70 -8.18 -5.37 5.06
CA TYR A 70 -8.70 -5.18 3.69
C TYR A 70 -10.08 -4.53 3.75
N CYS A 71 -10.12 -3.22 3.99
CA CYS A 71 -11.28 -2.37 3.85
C CYS A 71 -12.56 -2.89 4.55
N LEU A 72 -12.64 -2.87 5.89
CA LEU A 72 -13.93 -3.01 6.60
C LEU A 72 -15.05 -2.19 5.91
N TYR A 73 -14.68 -1.05 5.32
CA TYR A 73 -15.57 -0.18 4.56
C TYR A 73 -15.89 -0.59 3.10
N LEU A 74 -15.01 -1.30 2.35
CA LEU A 74 -15.28 -1.64 0.93
C LEU A 74 -16.10 -2.93 0.74
N VAL A 75 -16.23 -3.75 1.78
CA VAL A 75 -17.12 -4.94 1.81
C VAL A 75 -18.45 -4.70 2.54
N GLY A 76 -18.75 -3.44 2.91
CA GLY A 76 -20.02 -3.11 3.57
C GLY A 76 -20.25 -3.86 4.89
N LYS A 77 -19.19 -4.22 5.61
CA LYS A 77 -19.31 -4.90 6.91
C LYS A 77 -18.76 -4.03 8.04
N VAL A 78 -19.73 -3.51 8.78
CA VAL A 78 -19.67 -3.02 10.17
C VAL A 78 -19.01 -4.05 11.07
#